data_AF-A0A8T6J4I1-F1
#
_entry.id   AF-A0A8T6J4I1-F1
#
_cell.length_a   1.000
_cell.length_b   1.000
_cell.length_c   1.000
_cell.angle_alpha   90.00
_cell.angle_beta   90.00
_cell.angle_gamma   90.00
#
_symmetry.space_group_name_H-M   'P 1'
#
loop_
_entity.id
_entity.type
_entity.pdbx_description
1 polymer ?
#
loop_
_entity_poly.entity_id
_entity_poly.type
_entity_poly.pdbx_seq_one_letter_code
_entity_poly.pdbx_strand_id
1 'polypeptide(L)'
;MQDSGLDRAAADAFQIGLAPSDGESLRSHLIREGFSAAQLVAAGVVREGDDGRQRDLFRGRLMIPIRDSEGRLAGFGGRSLDDSEPKYLNSPQGEVFDKSRILYAMDRARDDIRKNGAVIVEGYMDAIAAHQAGFRNVVASMGTALTGPQVDAIRRMTSEVTMALDQDAAGQQATLRSLESSWQIFQSGVARQSRGTTVFQRRDNPEIKVAAMPPGQDPDEVIRRSPTEWSRLVDNARPLLEFVISAMTVGIDPDRPEGKDGVIRTVYPLIAAEQDGPRQDYYLQMLAQKLNVTRDFLISNYSRPTVAQRQRTGQTKQQPEQQTAETSPFAKLEHDPVEEYCLTLLMRYPDLSEYAETLTAEHFWRHENREIFTGYLSCGEEVAEDAPDNAPPGVQEQLEALRRKSLHPMDFIKRRRAMADVITQLEKRSLRRLKTEEQIRFSESPPDLDTEDLQDTVAVNQRMKEAENRSRNRP
;
A
#
# COMPACT_ATOMS: atom_id res chain seq x y z
N MET A 1 8.07 -10.74 32.00
CA MET A 1 7.66 -12.03 31.39
C MET A 1 6.25 -12.43 31.85
N GLN A 2 6.01 -12.66 33.14
CA GLN A 2 4.66 -12.97 33.67
C GLN A 2 3.63 -11.88 33.38
N ASP A 3 3.96 -10.61 33.65
CA ASP A 3 3.09 -9.46 33.33
C ASP A 3 2.86 -9.27 31.82
N SER A 4 3.67 -9.94 30.99
CA SER A 4 3.56 -9.92 29.52
C SER A 4 2.84 -11.15 28.97
N GLY A 5 2.28 -12.01 29.83
CA GLY A 5 1.54 -13.22 29.41
C GLY A 5 2.42 -14.38 28.94
N LEU A 6 3.75 -14.29 29.08
CA LEU A 6 4.71 -15.30 28.63
C LEU A 6 4.98 -16.32 29.72
N ASP A 7 4.69 -17.59 29.45
CA ASP A 7 5.15 -18.68 30.30
C ASP A 7 6.64 -18.99 30.03
N ARG A 8 7.25 -19.78 30.92
CA ARG A 8 8.67 -20.11 30.82
C ARG A 8 8.99 -20.96 29.58
N ALA A 9 8.10 -21.86 29.19
CA ALA A 9 8.32 -22.73 28.05
C ALA A 9 8.30 -21.94 26.73
N ALA A 10 7.39 -20.97 26.60
CA ALA A 10 7.34 -20.04 25.49
C ALA A 10 8.54 -19.11 25.49
N ALA A 11 8.94 -18.57 26.66
CA ALA A 11 10.13 -17.73 26.78
C ALA A 11 11.39 -18.48 26.33
N ASP A 12 11.58 -19.73 26.77
CA ASP A 12 12.70 -20.57 26.36
C ASP A 12 12.62 -20.94 24.88
N ALA A 13 11.44 -21.33 24.39
CA ALA A 13 11.22 -21.69 23.00
C ALA A 13 11.52 -20.51 22.06
N PHE A 14 11.01 -19.31 22.35
CA PHE A 14 11.25 -18.09 21.57
C PHE A 14 12.56 -17.38 21.91
N GLN A 15 13.32 -17.91 22.88
CA GLN A 15 14.60 -17.36 23.34
C GLN A 15 14.49 -15.89 23.75
N ILE A 16 13.43 -15.57 24.47
CA ILE A 16 13.16 -14.22 24.96
C ILE A 16 14.28 -13.81 25.92
N GLY A 17 14.87 -12.65 25.66
CA GLY A 17 15.99 -12.11 26.42
C GLY A 17 15.67 -10.80 27.14
N LEU A 18 16.70 -10.18 27.71
CA LEU A 18 16.64 -8.87 28.35
C LEU A 18 17.83 -8.03 27.92
N ALA A 19 17.58 -6.81 27.46
CA ALA A 19 18.60 -5.79 27.27
C ALA A 19 18.74 -4.98 28.58
N PRO A 20 19.94 -4.91 29.18
CA PRO A 20 20.20 -4.05 30.32
C PRO A 20 19.88 -2.58 30.02
N SER A 21 19.62 -1.77 31.05
CA SER A 21 19.29 -0.35 30.90
C SER A 21 20.52 0.56 30.77
N ASP A 22 21.74 0.05 30.96
CA ASP A 22 22.98 0.84 30.97
C ASP A 22 23.37 1.41 29.60
N GLY A 23 22.93 0.79 28.50
CA GLY A 23 23.21 1.22 27.14
C GLY A 23 24.64 0.99 26.64
N GLU A 24 25.44 0.20 27.36
CA GLU A 24 26.84 -0.05 27.00
C GLU A 24 27.28 -1.51 27.19
N SER A 25 26.48 -2.33 27.90
CA SER A 25 26.80 -3.72 28.23
C SER A 25 27.03 -4.59 26.99
N LEU A 26 26.15 -4.51 25.98
CA LEU A 26 26.24 -5.35 24.78
C LEU A 26 27.46 -4.96 23.95
N ARG A 27 27.62 -3.67 23.67
CA ARG A 27 28.80 -3.14 22.96
C ARG A 27 30.10 -3.57 23.66
N SER A 28 30.21 -3.34 24.97
CA SER A 28 31.42 -3.67 25.73
C SER A 28 31.70 -5.17 25.77
N HIS A 29 30.67 -6.01 25.72
CA HIS A 29 30.83 -7.46 25.60
C HIS A 29 31.32 -7.86 24.21
N LEU A 30 30.67 -7.41 23.14
CA LEU A 30 31.01 -7.83 21.77
C LEU A 30 32.37 -7.29 21.30
N ILE A 31 32.78 -6.10 21.73
CA ILE A 31 34.14 -5.60 21.49
C ILE A 31 35.18 -6.52 22.14
N ARG A 32 34.93 -7.03 23.36
CA ARG A 32 35.84 -7.99 24.03
C ARG A 32 35.88 -9.34 23.32
N GLU A 33 34.79 -9.76 22.68
CA GLU A 33 34.74 -10.94 21.83
C GLU A 33 35.43 -10.73 20.46
N GLY A 34 35.94 -9.53 20.18
CA GLY A 34 36.75 -9.23 18.99
C GLY A 34 35.97 -8.66 17.81
N PHE A 35 34.68 -8.33 17.97
CA PHE A 35 33.92 -7.63 16.93
C PHE A 35 34.31 -6.16 16.83
N SER A 36 34.32 -5.60 15.62
CA SER A 36 34.58 -4.18 15.41
C SER A 36 33.33 -3.33 15.62
N ALA A 37 33.52 -2.06 16.01
CA ALA A 37 32.43 -1.09 16.13
C ALA A 37 31.56 -1.01 14.86
N ALA A 38 32.19 -1.01 13.68
CA ALA A 38 31.50 -0.96 12.40
C ALA A 38 30.61 -2.20 12.18
N GLN A 39 31.05 -3.39 12.60
CA GLN A 39 30.22 -4.61 12.52
C GLN A 39 28.99 -4.51 13.42
N LEU A 40 29.12 -3.92 14.61
CA LEU A 40 27.98 -3.78 15.55
C LEU A 40 26.93 -2.79 15.03
N VAL A 41 27.37 -1.70 14.40
CA VAL A 41 26.48 -0.74 13.74
C VAL A 41 25.80 -1.37 12.52
N ALA A 42 26.56 -2.07 11.66
CA ALA A 42 26.03 -2.77 10.49
C ALA A 42 25.02 -3.87 10.87
N ALA A 43 25.25 -4.56 11.98
CA ALA A 43 24.32 -5.56 12.53
C ALA A 43 23.07 -4.93 13.17
N GLY A 44 23.01 -3.61 13.31
CA GLY A 44 21.85 -2.91 13.87
C GLY A 44 21.62 -3.14 15.36
N VAL A 45 22.66 -3.46 16.12
CA VAL A 45 22.59 -3.66 17.59
C VAL A 45 23.20 -2.52 18.40
N VAL A 46 24.01 -1.68 17.75
CA VAL A 46 24.60 -0.46 18.28
C VAL A 46 24.22 0.70 17.37
N ARG A 47 23.96 1.87 17.95
CA ARG A 47 23.73 3.12 17.21
C ARG A 47 24.77 4.15 17.61
N GLU A 48 25.25 4.89 16.62
CA GLU A 48 26.07 6.09 16.84
C GLU A 48 25.14 7.29 17.02
N GLY A 49 25.31 8.02 18.12
CA GLY A 49 24.63 9.28 18.37
C GLY A 49 25.40 10.46 17.78
N ASP A 50 24.75 11.61 17.72
CA ASP A 50 25.30 12.85 17.12
C ASP A 50 26.54 13.37 17.88
N ASP A 51 26.72 12.95 19.14
CA ASP A 51 27.92 13.20 19.94
C ASP A 51 29.10 12.27 19.57
N GLY A 52 28.97 11.48 18.50
CA GLY A 52 29.92 10.47 18.05
C GLY A 52 30.01 9.27 18.99
N ARG A 53 29.16 9.20 20.04
CA ARG A 53 29.20 8.08 20.98
C ARG A 53 28.32 6.95 20.49
N GLN A 54 28.89 5.75 20.54
CA GLN A 54 28.19 4.53 20.21
C GLN A 54 27.57 3.91 21.46
N ARG A 55 26.26 3.65 21.39
CA ARG A 55 25.47 3.07 22.49
C ARG A 55 24.64 1.90 21.98
N ASP A 56 24.31 0.99 22.88
CA ASP A 56 23.41 -0.12 22.58
C ASP A 56 22.06 0.42 22.11
N LEU A 57 21.53 -0.13 21.01
CA LEU A 57 20.25 0.29 20.45
C LEU A 57 19.10 -0.04 21.42
N PHE A 58 19.13 -1.25 21.97
CA PHE A 58 18.11 -1.75 22.90
C PHE A 58 18.56 -1.55 24.33
N ARG A 59 17.71 -0.90 25.14
CA ARG A 59 18.01 -0.54 26.53
C ARG A 59 16.77 -0.74 27.38
N GLY A 60 16.90 -1.45 28.49
CA GLY A 60 15.79 -1.70 29.42
C GLY A 60 14.59 -2.40 28.77
N ARG A 61 14.86 -3.32 27.83
CA ARG A 61 13.83 -3.92 26.97
C ARG A 61 13.79 -5.43 27.09
N LEU A 62 12.59 -5.98 27.06
CA LEU A 62 12.38 -7.40 26.77
C LEU A 62 12.75 -7.65 25.32
N MET A 63 13.70 -8.55 25.08
CA MET A 63 14.25 -8.83 23.76
C MET A 63 13.53 -10.00 23.11
N ILE A 64 13.04 -9.77 21.89
CA ILE A 64 12.30 -10.72 21.08
C ILE A 64 13.16 -11.03 19.85
N PRO A 65 13.87 -12.17 19.79
CA PRO A 65 14.69 -12.53 18.63
C PRO A 65 13.84 -12.70 17.38
N ILE A 66 14.22 -12.05 16.28
CA ILE A 66 13.56 -12.18 14.98
C ILE A 66 14.43 -13.07 14.10
N ARG A 67 13.83 -14.15 13.60
CA ARG A 67 14.50 -15.11 12.71
C ARG A 67 14.02 -14.94 11.28
N ASP A 68 14.94 -15.14 10.34
CA ASP A 68 14.59 -15.23 8.94
C ASP A 68 13.88 -16.55 8.64
N SER A 69 13.53 -16.72 7.38
CA SER A 69 12.77 -17.87 6.90
C SER A 69 13.53 -19.21 7.01
N GLU A 70 14.86 -19.17 7.16
CA GLU A 70 15.75 -20.33 7.35
C GLU A 70 16.04 -20.59 8.84
N GLY A 71 15.47 -19.78 9.74
CA GLY A 71 15.68 -19.88 11.17
C GLY A 71 16.97 -19.21 11.65
N ARG A 72 17.68 -18.47 10.81
CA ARG A 72 18.86 -17.68 11.23
C ARG A 72 18.40 -16.43 11.95
N LEU A 73 19.14 -16.01 12.98
CA LEU A 73 18.85 -14.76 13.68
C LEU A 73 19.10 -13.59 12.72
N ALA A 74 18.05 -12.79 12.48
CA ALA A 74 18.07 -11.69 11.53
C ALA A 74 18.07 -10.31 12.24
N GLY A 75 17.51 -10.24 13.43
CA GLY A 75 17.42 -9.00 14.20
C GLY A 75 16.65 -9.21 15.50
N PHE A 76 16.20 -8.11 16.10
CA PHE A 76 15.46 -8.13 17.35
C PHE A 76 14.27 -7.17 17.31
N GLY A 77 13.18 -7.57 17.97
CA GLY A 77 12.20 -6.67 18.53
C GLY A 77 12.52 -6.42 20.01
N GLY A 78 12.14 -5.26 20.53
CA GLY A 78 12.39 -4.85 21.91
C GLY A 78 11.17 -4.15 22.49
N ARG A 79 10.52 -4.78 23.48
CA ARG A 79 9.41 -4.18 24.22
C ARG A 79 9.94 -3.45 25.45
N SER A 80 9.56 -2.18 25.60
CA SER A 80 9.91 -1.39 26.79
C SER A 80 9.35 -2.02 28.08
N LEU A 81 10.14 -1.97 29.16
CA LEU A 81 9.74 -2.41 30.50
C LEU A 81 9.38 -1.26 31.43
N ASP A 82 9.75 -0.03 31.07
CA ASP A 82 9.61 1.20 31.86
C ASP A 82 8.72 2.25 31.17
N ASP A 83 7.87 1.80 30.25
CA ASP A 83 7.00 2.63 29.40
C ASP A 83 7.75 3.70 28.58
N SER A 84 9.06 3.53 28.38
CA SER A 84 9.84 4.36 27.45
C SER A 84 9.35 4.21 26.00
N GLU A 85 9.20 5.34 25.30
CA GLU A 85 8.83 5.37 23.89
C GLU A 85 10.04 5.12 22.95
N PRO A 86 9.86 4.39 21.84
CA PRO A 86 8.64 3.71 21.44
C PRO A 86 8.38 2.44 22.29
N LYS A 87 7.12 2.14 22.60
CA LYS A 87 6.74 0.90 23.33
C LYS A 87 7.35 -0.37 22.74
N TYR A 88 7.38 -0.46 21.40
CA TYR A 88 8.09 -1.50 20.65
C TYR A 88 9.12 -0.87 19.72
N LEU A 89 10.34 -1.43 19.72
CA LEU A 89 11.44 -1.03 18.85
C LEU A 89 11.91 -2.25 18.07
N ASN A 90 12.13 -2.11 16.76
CA ASN A 90 12.74 -3.17 15.96
C ASN A 90 14.17 -2.78 15.59
N SER A 91 14.99 -3.78 15.26
CA SER A 91 16.25 -3.57 14.56
C SER A 91 16.03 -2.70 13.31
N PRO A 92 16.98 -1.82 12.97
CA PRO A 92 16.90 -1.00 11.77
C PRO A 92 16.99 -1.87 10.52
N GLN A 93 16.45 -1.37 9.41
CA GLN A 93 16.64 -2.00 8.09
C GLN A 93 18.13 -2.11 7.79
N GLY A 94 18.59 -3.27 7.34
CA GLY A 94 19.99 -3.51 7.03
C GLY A 94 20.18 -4.77 6.19
N GLU A 95 21.44 -5.18 6.03
CA GLU A 95 21.80 -6.36 5.23
C GLU A 95 21.23 -7.65 5.83
N VAL A 96 21.17 -7.73 7.15
CA VAL A 96 20.73 -8.91 7.89
C VAL A 96 19.23 -8.85 8.23
N PHE A 97 18.70 -7.65 8.50
CA PHE A 97 17.30 -7.44 8.85
C PHE A 97 16.55 -6.70 7.73
N ASP A 98 15.68 -7.42 7.03
CA ASP A 98 14.74 -6.85 6.06
C ASP A 98 13.30 -7.04 6.52
N LYS A 99 12.72 -6.00 7.13
CA LYS A 99 11.34 -6.03 7.64
C LYS A 99 10.34 -6.33 6.53
N SER A 100 10.62 -5.90 5.30
CA SER A 100 9.74 -6.11 4.15
C SER A 100 9.67 -7.56 3.67
N ARG A 101 10.51 -8.46 4.18
CA ARG A 101 10.57 -9.87 3.76
C ARG A 101 10.28 -10.85 4.87
N ILE A 102 10.50 -10.44 6.11
CA ILE A 102 10.35 -11.30 7.27
C ILE A 102 8.92 -11.23 7.78
N LEU A 103 8.35 -12.38 8.09
CA LEU A 103 7.18 -12.53 8.95
C LEU A 103 7.65 -13.22 10.22
N TYR A 104 7.32 -12.66 11.36
CA TYR A 104 7.76 -13.24 12.63
C TYR A 104 7.13 -14.63 12.84
N ALA A 105 7.89 -15.53 13.48
CA ALA A 105 7.56 -16.95 13.68
C ALA A 105 7.40 -17.79 12.40
N MET A 106 7.73 -17.23 11.22
CA MET A 106 7.65 -17.95 9.96
C MET A 106 8.56 -19.18 9.93
N ASP A 107 9.74 -19.12 10.55
CA ASP A 107 10.67 -20.26 10.69
C ASP A 107 10.04 -21.48 11.36
N ARG A 108 9.13 -21.23 12.33
CA ARG A 108 8.46 -22.27 13.13
C ARG A 108 7.14 -22.70 12.50
N ALA A 109 6.43 -21.76 11.89
CA ALA A 109 5.08 -21.98 11.43
C ALA A 109 5.00 -22.74 10.09
N ARG A 110 6.11 -22.89 9.34
CA ARG A 110 6.09 -23.43 7.95
C ARG A 110 5.31 -24.72 7.79
N ASP A 111 5.56 -25.70 8.66
CA ASP A 111 4.97 -27.03 8.52
C ASP A 111 3.49 -27.05 8.91
N ASP A 112 3.11 -26.24 9.90
CA ASP A 112 1.71 -26.09 10.31
C ASP A 112 0.92 -25.21 9.34
N ILE A 113 1.54 -24.20 8.71
CA ILE A 113 0.96 -23.41 7.63
C ILE A 113 0.59 -24.30 6.43
N ARG A 114 1.47 -25.23 6.06
CA ARG A 114 1.20 -26.17 4.96
C ARG A 114 0.02 -27.12 5.25
N LYS A 115 -0.23 -27.41 6.53
CA LYS A 115 -1.28 -28.35 6.96
C LYS A 115 -2.62 -27.66 7.22
N ASN A 116 -2.58 -26.47 7.83
CA ASN A 116 -3.74 -25.84 8.46
C ASN A 116 -4.05 -24.45 7.90
N GLY A 117 -3.34 -23.99 6.86
CA GLY A 117 -3.42 -22.61 6.40
C GLY A 117 -2.62 -21.64 7.27
N ALA A 118 -2.38 -20.43 6.78
CA ALA A 118 -1.66 -19.38 7.51
C ALA A 118 -2.64 -18.48 8.26
N VAL A 119 -2.32 -18.15 9.50
CA VAL A 119 -3.01 -17.08 10.24
C VAL A 119 -2.02 -15.94 10.47
N ILE A 120 -2.41 -14.72 10.11
CA ILE A 120 -1.56 -13.53 10.17
C ILE A 120 -2.11 -12.58 11.23
N VAL A 121 -1.30 -12.22 12.21
CA VAL A 121 -1.56 -11.23 13.27
C VAL A 121 -0.63 -10.02 13.11
N GLU A 122 -0.88 -8.94 13.84
CA GLU A 122 -0.06 -7.72 13.72
C GLU A 122 1.23 -7.78 14.54
N GLY A 123 1.16 -8.24 15.80
CA GLY A 123 2.25 -8.16 16.76
C GLY A 123 2.96 -9.48 17.04
N TYR A 124 4.19 -9.37 17.55
CA TYR A 124 4.96 -10.53 18.02
C TYR A 124 4.27 -11.26 19.17
N MET A 125 3.67 -10.50 20.08
CA MET A 125 3.05 -11.03 21.29
C MET A 125 1.84 -11.91 20.93
N ASP A 126 1.03 -11.48 19.96
CA ASP A 126 -0.07 -12.26 19.41
C ASP A 126 0.41 -13.61 18.86
N ALA A 127 1.49 -13.60 18.08
CA ALA A 127 2.05 -14.81 17.52
C ALA A 127 2.63 -15.72 18.63
N ILE A 128 3.34 -15.16 19.62
CA ILE A 128 3.88 -15.97 20.73
C ILE A 128 2.74 -16.59 21.54
N ALA A 129 1.70 -15.81 21.87
CA ALA A 129 0.53 -16.26 22.61
C ALA A 129 -0.20 -17.39 21.87
N ALA A 130 -0.38 -17.25 20.55
CA ALA A 130 -0.95 -18.28 19.70
C ALA A 130 -0.14 -19.58 19.76
N HIS A 131 1.19 -19.50 19.60
CA HIS A 131 2.07 -20.68 19.67
C HIS A 131 2.08 -21.31 21.06
N GLN A 132 2.03 -20.51 22.13
CA GLN A 132 1.89 -20.98 23.52
C GLN A 132 0.57 -21.74 23.73
N ALA A 133 -0.52 -21.27 23.11
CA ALA A 133 -1.82 -21.95 23.12
C ALA A 133 -1.93 -23.13 22.13
N GLY A 134 -0.86 -23.44 21.39
CA GLY A 134 -0.80 -24.58 20.46
C GLY A 134 -1.15 -24.27 19.01
N PHE A 135 -1.51 -23.02 18.67
CA PHE A 135 -1.78 -22.57 17.32
C PHE A 135 -0.47 -22.19 16.61
N ARG A 136 0.19 -23.19 16.01
CA ARG A 136 1.54 -23.06 15.45
C ARG A 136 1.60 -22.53 14.03
N ASN A 137 0.46 -22.33 13.37
CA ASN A 137 0.36 -21.77 12.02
C ASN A 137 0.23 -20.23 11.98
N VAL A 138 0.46 -19.58 13.12
CA VAL A 138 0.34 -18.12 13.27
C VAL A 138 1.68 -17.42 13.02
N VAL A 139 1.66 -16.33 12.25
CA VAL A 139 2.81 -15.45 11.95
C VAL A 139 2.43 -13.98 12.11
N ALA A 140 3.41 -13.08 12.33
CA ALA A 140 3.13 -11.65 12.52
C ALA A 140 3.79 -10.73 11.49
N SER A 141 3.08 -9.67 11.09
CA SER A 141 3.58 -8.64 10.16
C SER A 141 4.41 -7.54 10.83
N MET A 142 4.54 -7.56 12.16
CA MET A 142 5.36 -6.63 12.95
C MET A 142 4.90 -5.17 12.83
N GLY A 143 3.59 -4.93 12.82
CA GLY A 143 2.99 -3.60 12.73
C GLY A 143 3.17 -2.92 11.36
N THR A 144 3.22 -3.69 10.27
CA THR A 144 3.24 -3.17 8.90
C THR A 144 2.19 -3.82 8.02
N ALA A 145 1.75 -3.11 6.98
CA ALA A 145 0.97 -3.72 5.91
C ALA A 145 1.79 -4.83 5.24
N LEU A 146 1.11 -5.90 4.83
CA LEU A 146 1.78 -7.03 4.17
C LEU A 146 2.41 -6.58 2.85
N THR A 147 3.63 -7.06 2.60
CA THR A 147 4.38 -6.76 1.38
C THR A 147 4.27 -7.89 0.35
N GLY A 148 4.62 -7.58 -0.91
CA GLY A 148 4.77 -8.58 -1.97
C GLY A 148 5.61 -9.79 -1.58
N PRO A 149 6.86 -9.60 -1.12
CA PRO A 149 7.72 -10.70 -0.71
C PRO A 149 7.15 -11.56 0.42
N GLN A 150 6.52 -10.96 1.44
CA GLN A 150 5.90 -11.69 2.55
C GLN A 150 4.71 -12.55 2.08
N VAL A 151 3.85 -11.96 1.24
CA VAL A 151 2.73 -12.65 0.63
C VAL A 151 3.20 -13.81 -0.25
N ASP A 152 4.21 -13.58 -1.08
CA ASP A 152 4.78 -14.63 -1.93
C ASP A 152 5.40 -15.76 -1.12
N ALA A 153 5.97 -15.47 0.06
CA ALA A 153 6.46 -16.50 0.97
C ALA A 153 5.31 -17.39 1.47
N ILE A 154 4.20 -16.79 1.92
CA ILE A 154 3.01 -17.53 2.37
C ILE A 154 2.40 -18.37 1.25
N ARG A 155 2.22 -17.77 0.06
CA ARG A 155 1.61 -18.43 -1.12
C ARG A 155 2.39 -19.63 -1.65
N ARG A 156 3.68 -19.74 -1.32
CA ARG A 156 4.48 -20.94 -1.63
C ARG A 156 4.15 -22.11 -0.71
N MET A 157 3.51 -21.86 0.42
CA MET A 157 3.21 -22.87 1.45
C MET A 157 1.73 -23.22 1.52
N THR A 158 0.83 -22.26 1.30
CA THR A 158 -0.62 -22.48 1.39
C THR A 158 -1.42 -21.51 0.52
N SER A 159 -2.64 -21.91 0.14
CA SER A 159 -3.67 -21.06 -0.45
C SER A 159 -4.70 -20.57 0.57
N GLU A 160 -4.68 -21.08 1.79
CA GLU A 160 -5.62 -20.69 2.85
C GLU A 160 -4.95 -19.67 3.78
N VAL A 161 -5.46 -18.43 3.77
CA VAL A 161 -4.88 -17.34 4.55
C VAL A 161 -5.98 -16.64 5.35
N THR A 162 -5.81 -16.58 6.67
CA THR A 162 -6.69 -15.84 7.56
C THR A 162 -5.92 -14.66 8.16
N MET A 163 -6.45 -13.45 8.02
CA MET A 163 -5.94 -12.28 8.73
C MET A 163 -6.75 -12.07 10.00
N ALA A 164 -6.10 -12.12 11.16
CA ALA A 164 -6.67 -11.81 12.45
C ALA A 164 -6.37 -10.35 12.76
N LEU A 165 -7.41 -9.51 12.80
CA LEU A 165 -7.29 -8.06 12.89
C LEU A 165 -7.72 -7.55 14.26
N ASP A 166 -6.90 -6.69 14.85
CA ASP A 166 -7.19 -5.96 16.06
C ASP A 166 -8.34 -4.98 15.82
N GLN A 167 -9.17 -4.74 16.84
CA GLN A 167 -10.29 -3.82 16.68
C GLN A 167 -9.84 -2.35 16.59
N ASP A 168 -8.72 -1.97 17.22
CA ASP A 168 -8.18 -0.60 17.13
C ASP A 168 -7.65 -0.30 15.72
N ALA A 169 -7.12 -1.32 15.04
CA ALA A 169 -6.80 -1.25 13.62
C ALA A 169 -8.08 -1.05 12.78
N ALA A 170 -9.23 -1.58 13.20
CA ALA A 170 -10.53 -1.44 12.53
C ALA A 170 -11.12 0.00 12.56
N GLY A 171 -10.29 1.03 12.77
CA GLY A 171 -10.50 2.33 12.14
C GLY A 171 -10.72 2.14 10.64
N GLN A 172 -11.99 2.18 10.22
CA GLN A 172 -12.48 1.61 8.97
C GLN A 172 -11.55 1.89 7.78
N GLN A 173 -11.08 3.12 7.62
CA GLN A 173 -10.35 3.52 6.42
C GLN A 173 -8.88 3.04 6.38
N ALA A 174 -8.18 2.93 7.51
CA ALA A 174 -6.76 2.56 7.51
C ALA A 174 -6.57 1.04 7.35
N THR A 175 -7.35 0.26 8.09
CA THR A 175 -7.38 -1.19 7.94
C THR A 175 -7.90 -1.60 6.58
N LEU A 176 -8.97 -0.98 6.06
CA LEU A 176 -9.44 -1.33 4.72
C LEU A 176 -8.39 -1.06 3.64
N ARG A 177 -7.59 0.00 3.74
CA ARG A 177 -6.46 0.22 2.83
C ARG A 177 -5.37 -0.84 2.98
N SER A 178 -5.05 -1.26 4.20
CA SER A 178 -4.09 -2.35 4.44
C SER A 178 -4.59 -3.68 3.86
N LEU A 179 -5.87 -3.97 4.06
CA LEU A 179 -6.57 -5.14 3.53
C LEU A 179 -6.66 -5.13 1.99
N GLU A 180 -7.00 -3.99 1.40
CA GLU A 180 -7.02 -3.78 -0.05
C GLU A 180 -5.63 -3.98 -0.64
N SER A 181 -4.60 -3.37 -0.05
CA SER A 181 -3.21 -3.53 -0.49
C SER A 181 -2.78 -4.99 -0.42
N SER A 182 -3.07 -5.65 0.70
CA SER A 182 -2.78 -7.07 0.89
C SER A 182 -3.48 -7.90 -0.19
N TRP A 183 -4.78 -7.70 -0.40
CA TRP A 183 -5.56 -8.40 -1.41
C TRP A 183 -5.01 -8.22 -2.83
N GLN A 184 -4.70 -6.98 -3.22
CA GLN A 184 -4.10 -6.68 -4.52
C GLN A 184 -2.76 -7.39 -4.69
N ILE A 185 -1.96 -7.47 -3.63
CA ILE A 185 -0.69 -8.20 -3.63
C ILE A 185 -0.93 -9.71 -3.81
N PHE A 186 -1.86 -10.29 -3.04
CA PHE A 186 -2.23 -11.70 -3.14
C PHE A 186 -2.74 -12.06 -4.55
N GLN A 187 -3.50 -11.17 -5.20
CA GLN A 187 -4.01 -11.38 -6.55
C GLN A 187 -2.95 -11.16 -7.65
N SER A 188 -2.17 -10.07 -7.57
CA SER A 188 -1.18 -9.72 -8.61
C SER A 188 -0.05 -10.74 -8.71
N GLY A 189 0.27 -11.44 -7.62
CA GLY A 189 1.21 -12.55 -7.62
C GLY A 189 0.72 -13.79 -8.39
N VAL A 190 -0.58 -13.93 -8.70
CA VAL A 190 -1.11 -14.99 -9.59
C VAL A 190 -0.80 -14.66 -11.05
N ALA A 191 -0.97 -13.39 -11.46
CA ALA A 191 -0.78 -12.97 -12.85
C ALA A 191 0.67 -13.09 -13.34
N ARG A 192 1.66 -12.98 -12.44
CA ARG A 192 3.09 -13.14 -12.78
C ARG A 192 3.52 -14.59 -13.01
N GLN A 193 2.86 -15.58 -12.41
CA GLN A 193 3.22 -17.00 -12.55
C GLN A 193 2.51 -17.71 -13.71
N SER A 194 1.37 -17.18 -14.20
CA SER A 194 0.64 -17.73 -15.34
C SER A 194 1.29 -17.52 -16.72
N ARG A 195 2.54 -17.03 -16.78
CA ARG A 195 3.33 -16.92 -18.03
C ARG A 195 4.16 -18.17 -18.35
N GLY A 196 4.07 -19.22 -17.53
CA GLY A 196 4.68 -20.54 -17.79
C GLY A 196 3.69 -21.53 -18.40
N THR A 197 4.04 -22.09 -19.55
CA THR A 197 3.30 -23.05 -20.38
C THR A 197 3.14 -24.43 -19.72
N THR A 198 2.45 -24.50 -18.58
CA THR A 198 2.06 -25.80 -18.01
C THR A 198 0.65 -25.72 -17.44
N VAL A 199 -0.30 -26.33 -18.15
CA VAL A 199 -1.74 -26.42 -17.83
C VAL A 199 -2.01 -27.02 -16.43
N PHE A 200 -1.00 -27.62 -15.78
CA PHE A 200 -1.10 -28.33 -14.52
C PHE A 200 -0.71 -27.53 -13.26
N GLN A 201 -0.37 -26.24 -13.37
CA GLN A 201 -0.11 -25.38 -12.21
C GLN A 201 -0.97 -24.12 -12.22
N ARG A 202 -2.29 -24.26 -12.33
CA ARG A 202 -3.17 -23.24 -11.75
C ARG A 202 -3.01 -23.35 -10.24
N ARG A 203 -2.08 -22.60 -9.66
CA ARG A 203 -2.14 -22.36 -8.21
C ARG A 203 -3.42 -21.57 -7.99
N ASP A 204 -4.36 -22.17 -7.28
CA ASP A 204 -5.60 -21.51 -6.90
C ASP A 204 -5.27 -20.16 -6.25
N ASN A 205 -6.04 -19.14 -6.62
CA ASN A 205 -5.92 -17.82 -6.02
C ASN A 205 -6.14 -17.99 -4.51
N PRO A 206 -5.21 -17.55 -3.64
CA PRO A 206 -5.35 -17.77 -2.21
C PRO A 206 -6.67 -17.20 -1.70
N GLU A 207 -7.42 -18.01 -0.98
CA GLU A 207 -8.63 -17.58 -0.30
C GLU A 207 -8.21 -16.81 0.95
N ILE A 208 -8.46 -15.50 0.94
CA ILE A 208 -8.18 -14.63 2.08
C ILE A 208 -9.44 -14.48 2.90
N LYS A 209 -9.32 -14.81 4.18
CA LYS A 209 -10.37 -14.64 5.19
C LYS A 209 -9.95 -13.63 6.25
N VAL A 210 -10.91 -13.08 6.95
CA VAL A 210 -10.73 -12.13 8.04
C VAL A 210 -11.41 -12.67 9.29
N ALA A 211 -10.62 -12.88 10.33
CA ALA A 211 -11.08 -13.13 11.69
C ALA A 211 -11.07 -11.80 12.44
N ALA A 212 -12.25 -11.24 12.67
CA ALA A 212 -12.38 -9.98 13.41
C ALA A 212 -12.45 -10.27 14.92
N MET A 213 -11.63 -9.59 15.71
CA MET A 213 -11.64 -9.75 17.15
C MET A 213 -12.90 -9.12 17.79
N PRO A 214 -13.33 -9.61 18.97
CA PRO A 214 -14.41 -8.98 19.73
C PRO A 214 -14.05 -7.53 20.14
N PRO A 215 -15.04 -6.71 20.51
CA PRO A 215 -14.78 -5.32 20.81
C PRO A 215 -13.78 -5.10 21.96
N GLY A 216 -12.82 -4.20 21.73
CA GLY A 216 -11.79 -3.75 22.66
C GLY A 216 -10.69 -4.76 22.91
N GLN A 217 -10.54 -5.78 22.06
CA GLN A 217 -9.62 -6.88 22.29
C GLN A 217 -8.68 -7.11 21.12
N ASP A 218 -7.49 -7.58 21.45
CA ASP A 218 -6.47 -8.06 20.51
C ASP A 218 -6.44 -9.61 20.48
N PRO A 219 -5.79 -10.22 19.47
CA PRO A 219 -5.60 -11.66 19.39
C PRO A 219 -5.02 -12.26 20.66
N ASP A 220 -3.99 -11.64 21.25
CA ASP A 220 -3.32 -12.10 22.47
C ASP A 220 -4.31 -12.23 23.65
N GLU A 221 -5.15 -11.22 23.90
CA GLU A 221 -6.20 -11.22 24.91
C GLU A 221 -7.26 -12.30 24.67
N VAL A 222 -7.71 -12.45 23.43
CA VAL A 222 -8.71 -13.47 23.06
C VAL A 222 -8.15 -14.88 23.28
N ILE A 223 -6.92 -15.14 22.81
CA ILE A 223 -6.24 -16.42 22.95
C ILE A 223 -6.05 -16.77 24.42
N ARG A 224 -5.59 -15.80 25.24
CA ARG A 224 -5.38 -16.01 26.67
C ARG A 224 -6.68 -16.23 27.44
N ARG A 225 -7.75 -15.52 27.08
CA ARG A 225 -9.06 -15.73 27.70
C ARG A 225 -9.64 -17.10 27.34
N SER A 226 -9.61 -17.46 26.06
CA SER A 226 -10.21 -18.70 25.57
C SER A 226 -9.59 -19.14 24.23
N PRO A 227 -8.70 -20.14 24.26
CA PRO A 227 -8.19 -20.77 23.04
C PRO A 227 -9.31 -21.32 22.15
N THR A 228 -10.40 -21.80 22.75
CA THR A 228 -11.58 -22.29 22.02
C THR A 228 -12.30 -21.16 21.28
N GLU A 229 -12.40 -19.98 21.89
CA GLU A 229 -12.97 -18.79 21.24
C GLU A 229 -12.11 -18.34 20.06
N TRP A 230 -10.79 -18.29 20.24
CA TRP A 230 -9.84 -18.01 19.15
C TRP A 230 -10.02 -18.98 17.98
N SER A 231 -10.01 -20.30 18.25
CA SER A 231 -10.23 -21.32 17.21
C SER A 231 -11.53 -21.06 16.48
N ARG A 232 -12.62 -20.79 17.22
CA ARG A 232 -13.92 -20.50 16.62
C ARG A 232 -13.89 -19.25 15.74
N LEU A 233 -13.18 -18.18 16.14
CA LEU A 233 -13.08 -16.96 15.33
C LEU A 233 -12.29 -17.21 14.03
N VAL A 234 -11.23 -17.99 14.10
CA VAL A 234 -10.43 -18.38 12.91
C VAL A 234 -11.24 -19.30 11.99
N ASP A 235 -11.93 -20.31 12.54
CA ASP A 235 -12.73 -21.27 11.77
C ASP A 235 -13.93 -20.59 11.08
N ASN A 236 -14.50 -19.55 11.71
CA ASN A 236 -15.61 -18.76 11.18
C ASN A 236 -15.13 -17.46 10.52
N ALA A 237 -13.84 -17.36 10.15
CA ALA A 237 -13.31 -16.20 9.46
C ALA A 237 -14.05 -16.00 8.12
N ARG A 238 -14.42 -14.74 7.85
CA ARG A 238 -15.22 -14.39 6.68
C ARG A 238 -14.35 -14.12 5.47
N PRO A 239 -14.75 -14.46 4.24
CA PRO A 239 -14.04 -14.05 3.04
C PRO A 239 -13.80 -12.53 3.03
N LEU A 240 -12.63 -12.11 2.57
CA LEU A 240 -12.22 -10.72 2.66
C LEU A 240 -13.22 -9.76 2.00
N LEU A 241 -13.74 -10.11 0.82
CA LEU A 241 -14.70 -9.26 0.11
C LEU A 241 -16.00 -9.11 0.89
N GLU A 242 -16.50 -10.17 1.54
CA GLU A 242 -17.68 -10.05 2.42
C GLU A 242 -17.41 -9.13 3.61
N PHE A 243 -16.23 -9.26 4.21
CA PHE A 243 -15.81 -8.42 5.32
C PHE A 243 -15.75 -6.95 4.90
N VAL A 244 -15.09 -6.64 3.77
CA VAL A 244 -14.95 -5.29 3.23
C VAL A 244 -16.31 -4.69 2.87
N ILE A 245 -17.17 -5.43 2.14
CA ILE A 245 -18.53 -4.96 1.80
C ILE A 245 -19.31 -4.64 3.08
N SER A 246 -19.25 -5.53 4.08
CA SER A 246 -19.96 -5.33 5.34
C SER A 246 -19.42 -4.11 6.10
N ALA A 247 -18.09 -4.00 6.24
CA ALA A 247 -17.46 -2.90 6.98
C ALA A 247 -17.72 -1.54 6.32
N MET A 248 -17.65 -1.45 5.00
CA MET A 248 -17.87 -0.19 4.27
C MET A 248 -19.32 0.24 4.22
N THR A 249 -20.27 -0.67 4.43
CA THR A 249 -21.70 -0.35 4.40
C THR A 249 -22.29 -0.08 5.79
N VAL A 250 -21.52 -0.29 6.86
CA VAL A 250 -21.91 0.07 8.22
C VAL A 250 -22.02 1.58 8.36
N GLY A 251 -23.17 2.06 8.84
CA GLY A 251 -23.39 3.49 9.13
C GLY A 251 -23.67 4.36 7.91
N ILE A 252 -23.79 3.76 6.72
CA ILE A 252 -24.20 4.49 5.52
C ILE A 252 -25.71 4.55 5.46
N ASP A 253 -26.22 5.77 5.27
CA ASP A 253 -27.61 6.02 4.97
C ASP A 253 -27.91 5.56 3.53
N PRO A 254 -28.72 4.50 3.34
CA PRO A 254 -29.06 4.00 2.01
C PRO A 254 -29.96 4.97 1.22
N ASP A 255 -30.37 6.10 1.78
CA ASP A 255 -31.16 7.11 1.07
C ASP A 255 -30.31 8.30 0.59
N ARG A 256 -29.01 8.35 0.93
CA ARG A 256 -28.09 9.43 0.52
C ARG A 256 -27.13 8.98 -0.59
N PRO A 257 -27.18 9.58 -1.79
CA PRO A 257 -26.33 9.20 -2.93
C PRO A 257 -24.82 9.30 -2.66
N GLU A 258 -24.37 10.32 -1.93
CA GLU A 258 -22.94 10.63 -1.75
C GLU A 258 -22.21 9.54 -0.95
N GLY A 259 -22.90 8.90 -0.01
CA GLY A 259 -22.35 7.78 0.78
C GLY A 259 -22.19 6.51 -0.05
N LYS A 260 -23.12 6.24 -0.98
CA LYS A 260 -23.10 5.05 -1.84
C LYS A 260 -21.95 5.12 -2.84
N ASP A 261 -21.77 6.26 -3.50
CA ASP A 261 -20.74 6.45 -4.52
C ASP A 261 -19.33 6.20 -3.98
N GLY A 262 -19.07 6.62 -2.74
CA GLY A 262 -17.80 6.38 -2.05
C GLY A 262 -17.51 4.89 -1.88
N VAL A 263 -18.49 4.11 -1.41
CA VAL A 263 -18.34 2.66 -1.23
C VAL A 263 -18.19 1.95 -2.56
N ILE A 264 -19.05 2.26 -3.53
CA ILE A 264 -19.02 1.58 -4.82
C ILE A 264 -17.66 1.80 -5.49
N ARG A 265 -17.12 3.03 -5.47
CA ARG A 265 -15.80 3.33 -6.06
C ARG A 265 -14.67 2.53 -5.42
N THR A 266 -14.74 2.23 -4.13
CA THR A 266 -13.72 1.44 -3.42
C THR A 266 -13.93 -0.07 -3.59
N VAL A 267 -15.17 -0.55 -3.47
CA VAL A 267 -15.47 -1.99 -3.40
C VAL A 267 -15.65 -2.63 -4.78
N TYR A 268 -16.25 -1.91 -5.72
CA TYR A 268 -16.53 -2.44 -7.06
C TYR A 268 -15.27 -2.93 -7.79
N PRO A 269 -14.13 -2.21 -7.80
CA PRO A 269 -12.91 -2.72 -8.42
C PRO A 269 -12.44 -4.06 -7.83
N LEU A 270 -12.66 -4.27 -6.52
CA LEU A 270 -12.29 -5.51 -5.86
C LEU A 270 -13.20 -6.67 -6.30
N ILE A 271 -14.50 -6.41 -6.44
CA ILE A 271 -15.45 -7.40 -6.98
C ILE A 271 -15.15 -7.68 -8.47
N ALA A 272 -14.81 -6.66 -9.25
CA ALA A 272 -14.52 -6.78 -10.67
C ALA A 272 -13.25 -7.60 -10.97
N ALA A 273 -12.28 -7.60 -10.05
CA ALA A 273 -11.06 -8.39 -10.17
C ALA A 273 -11.20 -9.83 -9.63
N GLU A 274 -12.33 -10.22 -9.04
CA GLU A 274 -12.69 -11.63 -8.82
C GLU A 274 -12.85 -12.33 -10.17
N GLN A 275 -12.12 -13.43 -10.38
CA GLN A 275 -12.09 -14.15 -11.65
C GLN A 275 -13.18 -15.24 -11.73
N ASP A 276 -13.69 -15.65 -10.58
CA ASP A 276 -14.75 -16.63 -10.46
C ASP A 276 -16.11 -15.98 -10.67
N GLY A 277 -16.74 -16.25 -11.82
CA GLY A 277 -18.02 -15.64 -12.21
C GLY A 277 -19.13 -15.79 -11.16
N PRO A 278 -19.41 -17.00 -10.64
CA PRO A 278 -20.37 -17.21 -9.55
C PRO A 278 -20.04 -16.41 -8.27
N ARG A 279 -18.78 -16.38 -7.82
CA ARG A 279 -18.40 -15.59 -6.63
C ARG A 279 -18.51 -14.09 -6.88
N GLN A 280 -18.09 -13.62 -8.05
CA GLN A 280 -18.27 -12.23 -8.47
C GLN A 280 -19.75 -11.82 -8.45
N ASP A 281 -20.63 -12.68 -8.98
CA ASP A 281 -22.08 -12.50 -8.98
C ASP A 281 -22.65 -12.34 -7.57
N TYR A 282 -22.25 -13.24 -6.67
CA TYR A 282 -22.63 -13.23 -5.26
C TYR A 282 -22.22 -11.93 -4.57
N TYR A 283 -20.98 -11.48 -4.74
CA TYR A 283 -20.51 -10.22 -4.14
C TYR A 283 -21.20 -8.98 -4.72
N LEU A 284 -21.48 -8.97 -6.03
CA LEU A 284 -22.27 -7.91 -6.67
C LEU A 284 -23.68 -7.84 -6.06
N GLN A 285 -24.32 -9.00 -5.86
CA GLN A 285 -25.65 -9.07 -5.25
C GLN A 285 -25.62 -8.58 -3.80
N MET A 286 -24.62 -9.00 -3.03
CA MET A 286 -24.42 -8.56 -1.64
C MET A 286 -24.25 -7.03 -1.55
N LEU A 287 -23.42 -6.44 -2.41
CA LEU A 287 -23.20 -5.00 -2.45
C LEU A 287 -24.49 -4.25 -2.84
N ALA A 288 -25.20 -4.72 -3.86
CA ALA A 288 -26.46 -4.14 -4.31
C ALA A 288 -27.52 -4.10 -3.20
N GLN A 289 -27.66 -5.21 -2.46
CA GLN A 289 -28.59 -5.31 -1.33
C GLN A 289 -28.22 -4.35 -0.21
N LYS A 290 -26.94 -4.29 0.19
CA LYS A 290 -26.48 -3.41 1.28
C LYS A 290 -26.67 -1.92 0.96
N LEU A 291 -26.53 -1.54 -0.30
CA LEU A 291 -26.67 -0.16 -0.75
C LEU A 291 -28.08 0.20 -1.21
N ASN A 292 -29.03 -0.73 -1.22
CA ASN A 292 -30.36 -0.56 -1.77
C ASN A 292 -30.32 0.04 -3.20
N VAL A 293 -29.53 -0.58 -4.08
CA VAL A 293 -29.42 -0.22 -5.51
C VAL A 293 -29.63 -1.45 -6.37
N THR A 294 -29.96 -1.25 -7.65
CA THR A 294 -30.08 -2.38 -8.57
C THR A 294 -28.70 -2.87 -8.99
N ARG A 295 -28.61 -4.17 -9.29
CA ARG A 295 -27.42 -4.77 -9.89
C ARG A 295 -27.01 -4.05 -11.18
N ASP A 296 -27.99 -3.77 -12.04
CA ASP A 296 -27.77 -3.07 -13.30
C ASP A 296 -27.20 -1.67 -13.08
N PHE A 297 -27.57 -0.99 -11.99
CA PHE A 297 -26.98 0.29 -11.62
C PHE A 297 -25.49 0.17 -11.28
N LEU A 298 -25.09 -0.86 -10.53
CA LEU A 298 -23.66 -1.11 -10.23
C LEU A 298 -22.86 -1.43 -11.49
N ILE A 299 -23.40 -2.30 -12.36
CA ILE A 299 -22.76 -2.71 -13.60
C ILE A 299 -22.70 -1.53 -14.60
N SER A 300 -23.80 -0.82 -14.84
CA SER A 300 -23.83 0.23 -15.85
C SER A 300 -22.99 1.46 -15.51
N ASN A 301 -22.90 1.83 -14.22
CA ASN A 301 -22.10 2.98 -13.78
C ASN A 301 -20.62 2.64 -13.58
N TYR A 302 -20.28 1.38 -13.28
CA TYR A 302 -18.92 1.02 -12.87
C TYR A 302 -18.29 -0.15 -13.65
N SER A 303 -19.01 -0.89 -14.50
CA SER A 303 -18.44 -1.82 -15.51
C SER A 303 -17.87 -1.11 -16.74
N ARG A 304 -17.98 0.21 -16.83
CA ARG A 304 -17.27 0.98 -17.85
C ARG A 304 -15.87 1.31 -17.33
N PRO A 305 -14.77 0.68 -17.84
CA PRO A 305 -13.62 1.51 -18.14
C PRO A 305 -14.14 2.63 -19.07
N THR A 306 -13.61 3.83 -18.92
CA THR A 306 -14.03 5.11 -19.51
C THR A 306 -14.02 5.13 -21.06
N VAL A 307 -14.72 4.20 -21.71
CA VAL A 307 -14.78 3.97 -23.16
C VAL A 307 -16.15 3.35 -23.50
N ALA A 308 -17.25 4.06 -23.26
CA ALA A 308 -18.54 3.69 -23.85
C ALA A 308 -19.58 4.83 -23.77
N GLN A 309 -19.25 6.03 -24.25
CA GLN A 309 -20.28 6.99 -24.64
C GLN A 309 -20.12 7.31 -26.13
N ARG A 310 -20.25 6.28 -26.97
CA ARG A 310 -20.34 6.45 -28.43
C ARG A 310 -20.97 5.23 -29.10
N GLN A 311 -22.20 4.90 -28.72
CA GLN A 311 -23.06 4.12 -29.60
C GLN A 311 -24.49 4.63 -29.51
N ARG A 312 -24.77 5.65 -30.33
CA ARG A 312 -26.06 5.85 -30.99
C ARG A 312 -25.90 6.89 -32.09
N THR A 313 -25.42 6.44 -33.25
CA THR A 313 -25.89 6.77 -34.62
C THR A 313 -24.91 6.22 -35.67
N GLY A 314 -25.44 5.57 -36.72
CA GLY A 314 -24.83 5.58 -38.06
C GLY A 314 -23.97 4.39 -38.50
N GLN A 315 -24.62 3.28 -38.84
CA GLN A 315 -24.42 2.42 -40.03
C GLN A 315 -23.14 2.55 -40.91
N THR A 316 -22.48 1.38 -41.09
CA THR A 316 -22.00 0.81 -42.38
C THR A 316 -20.63 1.28 -42.93
N LYS A 317 -19.57 0.44 -42.86
CA LYS A 317 -19.13 -0.57 -43.86
C LYS A 317 -17.63 -0.94 -43.71
N GLN A 318 -17.36 -2.25 -43.78
CA GLN A 318 -16.19 -2.95 -44.33
C GLN A 318 -14.79 -2.80 -43.68
N GLN A 319 -14.33 -3.91 -43.10
CA GLN A 319 -12.91 -4.31 -43.03
C GLN A 319 -12.34 -4.53 -44.44
N PRO A 320 -11.00 -4.44 -44.59
CA PRO A 320 -10.21 -5.68 -44.60
C PRO A 320 -9.05 -5.70 -43.59
N GLU A 321 -8.70 -6.92 -43.22
CA GLU A 321 -7.57 -7.35 -42.39
C GLU A 321 -6.21 -6.90 -42.94
N GLN A 322 -5.30 -6.50 -42.03
CA GLN A 322 -3.94 -7.04 -41.85
C GLN A 322 -3.06 -6.02 -41.11
N GLN A 323 -2.74 -6.31 -39.85
CA GLN A 323 -1.38 -6.41 -39.30
C GLN A 323 -1.49 -6.50 -37.77
N THR A 324 -1.36 -7.73 -37.29
CA THR A 324 -0.89 -8.06 -35.95
C THR A 324 0.43 -7.34 -35.69
N ALA A 325 0.39 -6.32 -34.85
CA ALA A 325 1.52 -5.88 -34.04
C ALA A 325 1.11 -5.99 -32.57
N GLU A 326 1.92 -6.73 -31.84
CA GLU A 326 1.77 -7.07 -30.44
C GLU A 326 1.61 -5.81 -29.59
N THR A 327 0.44 -5.60 -28.99
CA THR A 327 0.33 -4.63 -27.90
C THR A 327 0.83 -5.29 -26.64
N SER A 328 2.13 -5.07 -26.41
CA SER A 328 2.82 -5.32 -25.15
C SER A 328 1.97 -4.80 -23.97
N PRO A 329 1.86 -5.55 -22.85
CA PRO A 329 1.17 -5.08 -21.64
C PRO A 329 1.85 -3.86 -20.99
N PHE A 330 2.98 -3.39 -21.54
CA PHE A 330 3.67 -2.15 -21.16
C PHE A 330 3.09 -0.88 -21.82
N ALA A 331 2.26 -0.98 -22.87
CA ALA A 331 1.62 0.20 -23.48
C ALA A 331 0.68 0.96 -22.51
N LYS A 332 0.22 0.30 -21.44
CA LYS A 332 -0.56 0.93 -20.36
C LYS A 332 0.28 1.74 -19.37
N LEU A 333 1.61 1.65 -19.42
CA LEU A 333 2.53 2.55 -18.71
C LEU A 333 2.99 3.75 -19.57
N GLU A 334 2.60 3.80 -20.84
CA GLU A 334 3.04 4.84 -21.78
C GLU A 334 2.15 6.08 -21.81
N HIS A 335 1.13 6.20 -20.94
CA HIS A 335 0.19 7.31 -20.98
C HIS A 335 -0.16 7.79 -19.55
N ASP A 336 -0.10 9.11 -19.31
CA ASP A 336 -0.62 9.72 -18.08
C ASP A 336 -1.81 10.61 -18.42
N PRO A 337 -3.06 10.14 -18.17
CA PRO A 337 -4.24 10.84 -18.64
C PRO A 337 -4.45 12.19 -17.95
N VAL A 338 -3.89 12.42 -16.76
CA VAL A 338 -4.04 13.68 -16.02
C VAL A 338 -3.09 14.73 -16.59
N GLU A 339 -1.82 14.37 -16.79
CA GLU A 339 -0.83 15.22 -17.44
C GLU A 339 -1.22 15.55 -18.88
N GLU A 340 -1.64 14.55 -19.63
CA GLU A 340 -2.03 14.71 -21.03
C GLU A 340 -3.28 15.56 -21.17
N TYR A 341 -4.25 15.43 -20.27
CA TYR A 341 -5.43 16.28 -20.24
C TYR A 341 -5.08 17.73 -19.88
N CYS A 342 -4.15 17.95 -18.94
CA CYS A 342 -3.61 19.28 -18.63
C CYS A 342 -2.98 19.95 -19.87
N LEU A 343 -2.06 19.25 -20.54
CA LEU A 343 -1.40 19.76 -21.74
C LEU A 343 -2.37 20.01 -22.88
N THR A 344 -3.35 19.11 -23.08
CA THR A 344 -4.37 19.30 -24.13
C THR A 344 -5.24 20.53 -23.85
N LEU A 345 -5.58 20.80 -22.59
CA LEU A 345 -6.32 22.02 -22.20
C LEU A 345 -5.49 23.28 -22.48
N LEU A 346 -4.22 23.30 -22.07
CA LEU A 346 -3.31 24.44 -22.28
C LEU A 346 -3.04 24.73 -23.76
N MET A 347 -2.89 23.69 -24.58
CA MET A 347 -2.66 23.83 -26.02
C MET A 347 -3.92 24.24 -26.79
N ARG A 348 -5.11 23.86 -26.32
CA ARG A 348 -6.37 24.09 -27.06
C ARG A 348 -7.07 25.39 -26.67
N TYR A 349 -6.80 25.89 -25.47
CA TYR A 349 -7.51 27.02 -24.88
C TYR A 349 -6.51 28.05 -24.34
N PRO A 350 -6.14 29.04 -25.17
CA PRO A 350 -5.17 30.08 -24.77
C PRO A 350 -5.61 30.93 -23.58
N ASP A 351 -6.92 30.99 -23.32
CA ASP A 351 -7.50 31.65 -22.13
C ASP A 351 -7.12 30.96 -20.81
N LEU A 352 -6.44 29.81 -20.85
CA LEU A 352 -5.94 29.10 -19.67
C LEU A 352 -4.43 29.33 -19.42
N SER A 353 -3.74 30.16 -20.21
CA SER A 353 -2.30 30.42 -20.05
C SER A 353 -1.93 30.96 -18.66
N GLU A 354 -2.78 31.80 -18.05
CA GLU A 354 -2.63 32.29 -16.67
C GLU A 354 -2.52 31.14 -15.64
N TYR A 355 -3.16 30.01 -15.90
CA TYR A 355 -3.08 28.84 -15.03
C TYR A 355 -1.77 28.05 -15.21
N ALA A 356 -1.08 28.19 -16.35
CA ALA A 356 0.21 27.52 -16.57
C ALA A 356 1.30 28.08 -15.65
N GLU A 357 1.23 29.36 -15.29
CA GLU A 357 2.17 30.01 -14.35
C GLU A 357 2.10 29.40 -12.93
N THR A 358 0.98 28.76 -12.58
CA THR A 358 0.82 28.07 -11.29
C THR A 358 1.43 26.67 -11.26
N LEU A 359 1.81 26.14 -12.43
CA LEU A 359 2.39 24.82 -12.59
C LEU A 359 3.91 24.91 -12.82
N THR A 360 4.61 23.87 -12.41
CA THR A 360 6.05 23.69 -12.67
C THR A 360 6.29 22.38 -13.42
N ALA A 361 7.41 22.29 -14.14
CA ALA A 361 7.81 21.10 -14.90
C ALA A 361 7.84 19.81 -14.03
N GLU A 362 8.07 19.94 -12.73
CA GLU A 362 8.12 18.82 -11.78
C GLU A 362 6.75 18.14 -11.53
N HIS A 363 5.65 18.81 -11.87
CA HIS A 363 4.30 18.25 -11.83
C HIS A 363 4.07 17.18 -12.91
N PHE A 364 4.90 17.17 -13.95
CA PHE A 364 4.84 16.21 -15.04
C PHE A 364 5.89 15.12 -14.81
N TRP A 365 5.44 13.90 -14.53
CA TRP A 365 6.28 12.74 -14.31
C TRP A 365 6.85 12.20 -15.62
N ARG A 366 6.05 12.18 -16.69
CA ARG A 366 6.54 11.70 -17.98
C ARG A 366 7.54 12.70 -18.56
N HIS A 367 8.69 12.18 -18.96
CA HIS A 367 9.74 12.98 -19.60
C HIS A 367 9.18 13.74 -20.81
N GLU A 368 8.40 13.07 -21.67
CA GLU A 368 7.83 13.70 -22.86
C GLU A 368 6.86 14.84 -22.52
N ASN A 369 5.99 14.64 -21.53
CA ASN A 369 5.03 15.68 -21.11
C ASN A 369 5.72 16.86 -20.42
N ARG A 370 6.80 16.58 -19.67
CA ARG A 370 7.62 17.61 -19.02
C ARG A 370 8.33 18.50 -20.05
N GLU A 371 8.92 17.89 -21.07
CA GLU A 371 9.54 18.63 -22.18
C GLU A 371 8.50 19.46 -22.96
N ILE A 372 7.30 18.90 -23.22
CA ILE A 372 6.21 19.62 -23.88
C ILE A 372 5.74 20.82 -23.03
N PHE A 373 5.56 20.64 -21.72
CA PHE A 373 5.18 21.73 -20.82
C PHE A 373 6.26 22.82 -20.73
N THR A 374 7.52 22.42 -20.68
CA THR A 374 8.66 23.35 -20.61
C THR A 374 8.81 24.15 -21.91
N GLY A 375 8.57 23.50 -23.05
CA GLY A 375 8.44 24.18 -24.35
C GLY A 375 7.28 25.16 -24.37
N TYR A 376 6.11 24.78 -23.85
CA TYR A 376 4.93 25.65 -23.76
C TYR A 376 5.21 26.92 -22.94
N LEU A 377 5.92 26.81 -21.81
CA LEU A 377 6.34 27.97 -21.01
C LEU A 377 7.36 28.87 -21.74
N SER A 378 8.19 28.31 -22.61
CA SER A 378 9.29 29.02 -23.28
C SER A 378 8.87 29.72 -24.58
N CYS A 379 7.92 29.15 -25.31
CA CYS A 379 7.48 29.63 -26.63
C CYS A 379 6.02 30.11 -26.65
N GLY A 380 5.29 30.01 -25.54
CA GLY A 380 3.89 30.41 -25.46
C GLY A 380 3.01 29.68 -26.49
N GLU A 381 2.14 30.41 -27.18
CA GLU A 381 1.18 29.88 -28.16
C GLU A 381 1.86 29.15 -29.35
N GLU A 382 3.15 29.38 -29.63
CA GLU A 382 3.83 28.84 -30.82
C GLU A 382 4.08 27.32 -30.77
N VAL A 383 4.03 26.67 -29.59
CA VAL A 383 4.08 25.20 -29.47
C VAL A 383 2.82 24.52 -30.01
N ALA A 384 1.71 25.27 -30.12
CA ALA A 384 0.46 24.75 -30.67
C ALA A 384 0.54 24.55 -32.19
N GLU A 385 1.40 25.28 -32.90
CA GLU A 385 1.54 25.21 -34.36
C GLU A 385 2.79 24.43 -34.79
N ASP A 386 3.98 24.74 -34.26
CA ASP A 386 5.23 24.08 -34.66
C ASP A 386 5.93 23.36 -33.49
N ALA A 387 6.32 22.11 -33.71
CA ALA A 387 7.21 21.41 -32.78
C ALA A 387 8.60 22.05 -32.89
N PRO A 388 9.37 22.24 -31.80
CA PRO A 388 10.73 22.70 -31.93
C PRO A 388 11.48 21.76 -32.88
N ASP A 389 12.10 22.29 -33.93
CA ASP A 389 12.79 21.53 -35.00
C ASP A 389 13.86 20.54 -34.48
N ASN A 390 14.23 20.65 -33.19
CA ASN A 390 15.21 19.83 -32.47
C ASN A 390 14.61 18.92 -31.36
N ALA A 391 13.29 18.77 -31.27
CA ALA A 391 12.69 17.92 -30.24
C ALA A 391 12.99 16.42 -30.46
N PRO A 392 13.28 15.64 -29.41
CA PRO A 392 13.50 14.20 -29.54
C PRO A 392 12.30 13.47 -30.18
N PRO A 393 12.50 12.38 -30.94
CA PRO A 393 11.42 11.69 -31.65
C PRO A 393 10.22 11.30 -30.77
N GLY A 394 10.46 10.88 -29.51
CA GLY A 394 9.39 10.52 -28.58
C GLY A 394 8.56 11.71 -28.09
N VAL A 395 9.14 12.92 -28.04
CA VAL A 395 8.43 14.16 -27.68
C VAL A 395 7.53 14.61 -28.84
N GLN A 396 8.03 14.48 -30.07
CA GLN A 396 7.24 14.80 -31.28
C GLN A 396 6.04 13.87 -31.42
N GLU A 397 6.23 12.56 -31.22
CA GLU A 397 5.13 11.57 -31.26
C GLU A 397 4.05 11.86 -30.20
N GLN A 398 4.48 12.18 -28.97
CA GLN A 398 3.56 12.53 -27.89
C GLN A 398 2.82 13.85 -28.17
N LEU A 399 3.49 14.86 -28.73
CA LEU A 399 2.87 16.13 -29.10
C LEU A 399 1.79 15.93 -30.18
N GLU A 400 2.08 15.13 -31.20
CA GLU A 400 1.09 14.75 -32.21
C GLU A 400 -0.08 13.97 -31.60
N ALA A 401 0.19 13.06 -30.67
CA ALA A 401 -0.84 12.32 -29.97
C ALA A 401 -1.77 13.25 -29.17
N LEU A 402 -1.24 14.26 -28.50
CA LEU A 402 -2.01 15.30 -27.81
C LEU A 402 -2.84 16.14 -28.78
N ARG A 403 -2.28 16.53 -29.93
CA ARG A 403 -3.01 17.29 -30.98
C ARG A 403 -4.20 16.51 -31.55
N ARG A 404 -4.09 15.18 -31.64
CA ARG A 404 -5.18 14.30 -32.12
C ARG A 404 -6.28 14.09 -31.07
N LYS A 405 -6.05 14.42 -29.79
CA LYS A 405 -7.07 14.24 -28.75
C LYS A 405 -8.21 15.25 -28.90
N SER A 406 -9.41 14.71 -29.06
CA SER A 406 -10.63 15.51 -29.12
C SER A 406 -11.07 15.90 -27.70
N LEU A 407 -11.08 17.20 -27.43
CA LEU A 407 -11.77 17.77 -26.28
C LEU A 407 -13.22 18.09 -26.65
N HIS A 408 -14.15 17.78 -25.75
CA HIS A 408 -15.53 18.22 -25.90
C HIS A 408 -15.58 19.75 -25.83
N PRO A 409 -16.36 20.43 -26.69
CA PRO A 409 -16.54 21.88 -26.59
C PRO A 409 -17.00 22.27 -25.19
N MET A 410 -16.19 23.08 -24.50
CA MET A 410 -16.47 23.59 -23.17
C MET A 410 -16.66 25.10 -23.22
N ASP A 411 -17.66 25.59 -22.49
CA ASP A 411 -17.80 27.01 -22.19
C ASP A 411 -16.65 27.48 -21.28
N PHE A 412 -16.44 28.80 -21.24
CA PHE A 412 -15.37 29.43 -20.48
C PHE A 412 -15.34 29.00 -19.00
N ILE A 413 -16.51 28.84 -18.37
CA ILE A 413 -16.62 28.47 -16.96
C ILE A 413 -16.17 27.01 -16.75
N LYS A 414 -16.62 26.10 -17.62
CA LYS A 414 -16.23 24.67 -17.57
C LYS A 414 -14.75 24.48 -17.86
N ARG A 415 -14.16 25.26 -18.78
CA ARG A 415 -12.70 25.21 -19.05
C ARG A 415 -11.88 25.56 -17.82
N ARG A 416 -12.19 26.69 -17.18
CA ARG A 416 -11.50 27.13 -15.96
C ARG A 416 -11.66 26.15 -14.81
N ARG A 417 -12.86 25.58 -14.64
CA ARG A 417 -13.11 24.55 -13.62
C ARG A 417 -12.32 23.28 -13.90
N ALA A 418 -12.32 22.80 -15.14
CA ALA A 418 -11.55 21.63 -15.55
C ALA A 418 -10.04 21.84 -15.33
N MET A 419 -9.52 23.01 -15.69
CA MET A 419 -8.11 23.35 -15.48
C MET A 419 -7.75 23.38 -13.99
N ALA A 420 -8.57 24.03 -13.16
CA ALA A 420 -8.35 24.08 -11.72
C ALA A 420 -8.41 22.69 -11.06
N ASP A 421 -9.31 21.82 -11.54
CA ASP A 421 -9.42 20.44 -11.05
C ASP A 421 -8.18 19.64 -11.37
N VAL A 422 -7.66 19.76 -12.60
CA VAL A 422 -6.46 19.06 -13.05
C VAL A 422 -5.22 19.55 -12.32
N ILE A 423 -5.06 20.86 -12.13
CA ILE A 423 -3.97 21.42 -11.32
C ILE A 423 -4.00 20.85 -9.90
N THR A 424 -5.17 20.84 -9.27
CA THR A 424 -5.32 20.30 -7.92
C THR A 424 -4.93 18.82 -7.85
N GLN A 425 -5.22 18.03 -8.90
CA GLN A 425 -4.82 16.62 -8.98
C GLN A 425 -3.31 16.47 -9.16
N LEU A 426 -2.69 17.27 -10.04
CA LEU A 426 -1.24 17.26 -10.27
C LEU A 426 -0.47 17.69 -9.00
N GLU A 427 -0.92 18.75 -8.31
CA GLU A 427 -0.34 19.21 -7.05
C GLU A 427 -0.42 18.13 -5.96
N LYS A 428 -1.60 17.50 -5.77
CA LYS A 428 -1.76 16.41 -4.80
C LYS A 428 -0.84 15.22 -5.11
N ARG A 429 -0.64 14.91 -6.39
CA ARG A 429 0.21 13.81 -6.83
C ARG A 429 1.68 14.12 -6.61
N SER A 430 2.10 15.36 -6.91
CA SER A 430 3.44 15.88 -6.64
C SER A 430 3.76 15.88 -5.13
N LEU A 431 2.85 16.40 -4.29
CA LEU A 431 3.03 16.43 -2.84
C LEU A 431 3.08 15.03 -2.21
N ARG A 432 2.30 14.07 -2.72
CA ARG A 432 2.40 12.66 -2.29
C ARG A 432 3.75 12.04 -2.66
N ARG A 433 4.29 12.39 -3.83
CA ARG A 433 5.59 11.92 -4.29
C ARG A 433 6.71 12.51 -3.44
N LEU A 434 6.74 13.83 -3.25
CA LEU A 434 7.70 14.51 -2.37
C LEU A 434 7.69 13.90 -0.98
N LYS A 435 6.50 13.65 -0.40
CA LYS A 435 6.39 12.97 0.89
C LYS A 435 6.93 11.54 0.89
N THR A 436 6.77 10.81 -0.22
CA THR A 436 7.31 9.45 -0.36
C THR A 436 8.82 9.46 -0.53
N GLU A 437 9.35 10.40 -1.32
CA GLU A 437 10.79 10.63 -1.52
C GLU A 437 11.46 11.11 -0.22
N GLU A 438 10.82 12.01 0.54
CA GLU A 438 11.21 12.41 1.89
C GLU A 438 11.21 11.22 2.84
N GLN A 439 10.17 10.38 2.80
CA GLN A 439 10.10 9.19 3.66
C GLN A 439 11.20 8.18 3.31
N ILE A 440 11.58 8.07 2.03
CA ILE A 440 12.72 7.28 1.58
C ILE A 440 14.03 7.92 2.04
N ARG A 441 14.21 9.23 1.83
CA ARG A 441 15.40 9.98 2.28
C ARG A 441 15.59 9.88 3.79
N PHE A 442 14.54 10.02 4.58
CA PHE A 442 14.58 9.85 6.05
C PHE A 442 14.81 8.40 6.48
N SER A 443 14.49 7.43 5.63
CA SER A 443 14.85 6.02 5.86
C SER A 443 16.32 5.73 5.55
N GLU A 444 16.93 6.48 4.65
CA GLU A 444 18.34 6.36 4.26
C GLU A 444 19.28 7.20 5.16
N SER A 445 18.85 8.40 5.55
CA SER A 445 19.53 9.32 6.48
C SER A 445 18.49 10.12 7.30
N PRO A 446 18.36 9.90 8.61
CA PRO A 446 17.43 10.66 9.46
C PRO A 446 17.81 12.16 9.47
N PRO A 447 16.83 13.09 9.48
CA PRO A 447 17.14 14.52 9.48
C PRO A 447 17.67 14.96 10.85
N ASP A 448 18.71 15.79 10.85
CA ASP A 448 19.18 16.52 12.04
C ASP A 448 18.13 17.55 12.47
N LEU A 449 17.95 17.70 13.78
CA LEU A 449 16.85 18.48 14.37
C LEU A 449 17.01 20.02 14.26
N ASP A 450 18.07 20.52 13.60
CA ASP A 450 18.47 21.94 13.64
C ASP A 450 18.71 22.63 12.26
N THR A 451 18.13 22.18 11.14
CA THR A 451 18.36 22.80 9.82
C THR A 451 17.09 23.02 8.94
N GLU A 452 17.28 23.81 7.86
CA GLU A 452 16.31 24.18 6.80
C GLU A 452 15.38 23.04 6.33
N ASP A 453 15.83 21.77 6.36
CA ASP A 453 15.06 20.58 5.96
C ASP A 453 13.77 20.38 6.78
N LEU A 454 13.77 20.79 8.06
CA LEU A 454 12.58 20.76 8.92
C LEU A 454 11.55 21.82 8.50
N GLN A 455 12.02 22.98 8.02
CA GLN A 455 11.15 24.05 7.52
C GLN A 455 10.51 23.65 6.19
N ASP A 456 11.26 23.00 5.30
CA ASP A 456 10.75 22.46 4.04
C ASP A 456 9.71 21.35 4.28
N THR A 457 9.95 20.46 5.25
CA THR A 457 9.00 19.40 5.65
C THR A 457 7.71 20.01 6.21
N VAL A 458 7.80 21.06 7.02
CA VAL A 458 6.63 21.78 7.56
C VAL A 458 5.89 22.50 6.42
N ALA A 459 6.61 23.10 5.47
CA ALA A 459 6.02 23.78 4.32
C ALA A 459 5.28 22.82 3.38
N VAL A 460 5.84 21.65 3.07
CA VAL A 460 5.19 20.60 2.26
C VAL A 460 3.92 20.09 2.94
N ASN A 461 3.95 19.86 4.25
CA ASN A 461 2.77 19.44 5.02
C ASN A 461 1.70 20.54 5.12
N GLN A 462 2.09 21.81 5.22
CA GLN A 462 1.16 22.94 5.17
C GLN A 462 0.50 23.08 3.80
N ARG A 463 1.27 23.01 2.71
CA ARG A 463 0.74 23.02 1.33
C ARG A 463 -0.22 21.85 1.07
N MET A 464 0.04 20.68 1.65
CA MET A 464 -0.86 19.52 1.58
C MET A 464 -2.19 19.78 2.30
N LYS A 465 -2.14 20.35 3.51
CA LYS A 465 -3.36 20.76 4.26
C LYS A 465 -4.15 21.82 3.51
N GLU A 466 -3.48 22.78 2.89
CA GLU A 466 -4.13 23.82 2.08
C GLU A 466 -4.78 23.23 0.82
N ALA A 467 -4.10 22.33 0.10
CA ALA A 467 -4.65 21.64 -1.06
C ALA A 467 -5.85 20.74 -0.70
N GLU A 468 -5.84 20.13 0.49
CA GLU A 468 -6.98 19.37 1.03
C GLU A 468 -8.15 20.28 1.43
N ASN A 469 -7.87 21.44 2.03
CA ASN A 469 -8.90 22.41 2.42
C ASN A 469 -9.55 23.10 1.22
N ARG A 470 -8.79 23.44 0.16
CA ARG A 470 -9.34 23.94 -1.12
C ARG A 470 -10.26 22.92 -1.80
N SER A 471 -10.05 21.63 -1.55
CA SER A 471 -10.90 20.54 -2.05
C SER A 471 -12.17 20.34 -1.22
N ARG A 472 -12.19 20.78 0.05
CA ARG A 472 -13.32 20.63 0.99
C ARG A 472 -14.26 21.84 1.03
N ASN A 473 -13.74 23.06 0.79
CA ASN A 473 -14.49 24.30 0.87
C ASN A 473 -15.05 24.80 -0.48
N ARG A 474 -15.33 23.89 -1.43
CA ARG A 474 -16.00 24.29 -2.67
C ARG A 474 -17.52 24.24 -2.51
N PRO A 475 -18.24 25.30 -2.92
CA PRO A 475 -19.71 25.30 -2.97
C PRO A 475 -20.26 24.34 -4.03
#